data_AF-A0A3N0GS06-F1
#
_entry.id   AF-A0A3N0GS06-F1
#
_cell.length_a   1.000
_cell.length_b   1.000
_cell.length_c   1.000
_cell.angle_alpha   90.00
_cell.angle_beta   90.00
_cell.angle_gamma   90.00
#
_symmetry.space_group_name_H-M   'P 1'
#
loop_
_entity.id
_entity.type
_entity.pdbx_description
1 polymer ?
#
loop_
_entity_poly.entity_id
_entity_poly.type
_entity_poly.pdbx_seq_one_letter_code
_entity_poly.pdbx_strand_id
1 'polypeptide(L)'
;MATSDELFEKARLMRALADDLEVCCDAANTAAQGSTWDCDNATEVRGAIRGFRGAAGRAAQAIREEAQTVSQQARSKQADEVAAANAAARHHDPEYR
;
A
#
# COMPACT_ATOMS: atom_id res chain seq x y z
N MET A 1 -1.67 12.72 -17.51
CA MET A 1 -1.13 12.85 -16.14
C MET A 1 -2.22 12.34 -15.20
N ALA A 2 -1.86 11.59 -14.16
CA ALA A 2 -2.84 11.16 -13.16
C ALA A 2 -3.38 12.37 -12.37
N THR A 3 -4.66 12.33 -12.03
CA THR A 3 -5.34 13.28 -11.13
C THR A 3 -4.96 13.02 -9.68
N SER A 4 -5.19 13.99 -8.80
CA SER A 4 -4.99 13.79 -7.36
C SER A 4 -5.83 12.62 -6.80
N ASP A 5 -7.07 12.45 -7.26
CA ASP A 5 -7.96 11.37 -6.87
C ASP A 5 -7.44 9.98 -7.28
N GLU A 6 -6.94 9.83 -8.51
CA GLU A 6 -6.33 8.58 -8.98
C GLU A 6 -5.10 8.20 -8.15
N LEU A 7 -4.31 9.18 -7.70
CA LEU A 7 -3.15 8.95 -6.84
C LEU A 7 -3.56 8.54 -5.42
N PHE A 8 -4.60 9.14 -4.85
CA PHE A 8 -5.14 8.70 -3.56
C PHE A 8 -5.69 7.28 -3.61
N GLU A 9 -6.42 6.95 -4.68
CA GLU A 9 -6.94 5.60 -4.86
C GLU A 9 -5.81 4.57 -5.05
N LYS A 10 -4.79 4.90 -5.84
CA LYS A 10 -3.59 4.07 -5.96
C LYS A 10 -2.95 3.82 -4.59
N ALA A 11 -2.72 4.87 -3.79
CA ALA A 11 -2.14 4.72 -2.47
C ALA A 11 -3.02 3.86 -1.53
N ARG A 12 -4.35 3.96 -1.64
CA ARG A 12 -5.29 3.12 -0.88
C ARG A 12 -5.15 1.65 -1.26
N LEU A 13 -5.14 1.34 -2.56
CA LEU A 13 -4.97 -0.03 -3.06
C LEU A 13 -3.62 -0.62 -2.67
N MET A 14 -2.56 0.18 -2.68
CA MET A 14 -1.24 -0.26 -2.22
C MET A 14 -1.23 -0.63 -0.75
N ARG A 15 -1.89 0.14 0.11
CA ARG A 15 -2.02 -0.20 1.54
C ARG A 15 -2.79 -1.51 1.73
N ALA A 16 -3.89 -1.69 1.02
CA ALA A 16 -4.67 -2.94 1.07
C ALA A 16 -3.81 -4.15 0.65
N LEU A 17 -3.02 -4.02 -0.43
CA LEU A 17 -2.11 -5.08 -0.85
C LEU A 17 -1.03 -5.39 0.21
N ALA A 18 -0.51 -4.37 0.88
CA ALA A 18 0.45 -4.58 1.97
C ALA A 18 -0.17 -5.37 3.12
N ASP A 19 -1.42 -5.06 3.49
CA ASP A 19 -2.14 -5.77 4.54
C ASP A 19 -2.43 -7.23 4.15
N ASP A 20 -2.80 -7.49 2.89
CA ASP A 20 -2.99 -8.85 2.36
C ASP A 20 -1.68 -9.68 2.41
N LEU A 21 -0.54 -9.04 2.10
CA LEU A 21 0.76 -9.72 2.12
C LEU A 21 1.18 -10.12 3.54
N GLU A 22 0.84 -9.36 4.57
CA GLU A 22 1.23 -9.71 5.94
C GLU A 22 0.55 -10.99 6.44
N VAL A 23 -0.68 -11.23 6.00
CA VAL A 23 -1.49 -12.37 6.45
C VAL A 23 -1.42 -13.58 5.51
N CYS A 24 -0.82 -13.43 4.31
CA CYS A 24 -0.87 -14.47 3.27
C CYS A 24 -0.28 -15.83 3.70
N CYS A 25 0.63 -15.82 4.68
CA CYS A 25 1.29 -17.02 5.19
C CYS A 25 0.72 -17.53 6.52
N ASP A 26 -0.28 -16.87 7.12
CA ASP A 26 -0.73 -17.19 8.47
C ASP A 26 -1.44 -18.55 8.56
N ALA A 27 -2.22 -18.92 7.54
CA ALA A 27 -2.86 -20.23 7.46
C ALA A 27 -1.82 -21.36 7.39
N ALA A 28 -0.81 -21.19 6.52
CA ALA A 28 0.30 -22.14 6.39
C ALA A 28 1.12 -22.24 7.69
N ASN A 29 1.40 -21.10 8.33
CA ASN A 29 2.08 -21.05 9.61
C ASN A 29 1.28 -21.77 10.71
N THR A 30 -0.03 -21.54 10.77
CA THR A 30 -0.92 -22.20 11.73
C THR A 30 -0.92 -23.72 11.53
N ALA A 31 -1.06 -24.18 10.28
CA ALA A 31 -1.02 -25.60 9.96
C ALA A 31 0.33 -26.26 10.35
N ALA A 32 1.45 -25.59 10.09
CA ALA A 32 2.78 -26.11 10.39
C ALA A 32 3.10 -26.16 11.89
N GLN A 33 2.40 -25.40 12.74
CA GLN A 33 2.52 -25.48 14.20
C GLN A 33 1.67 -26.61 14.80
N GLY A 34 0.74 -27.20 14.03
CA GLY A 34 -0.07 -28.33 14.49
C GLY A 34 0.74 -29.62 14.61
N SER A 35 0.32 -30.49 15.54
CA SER A 35 0.93 -31.81 15.75
C SER A 35 0.75 -32.76 14.57
N THR A 36 -0.18 -32.46 13.66
CA THR A 36 -0.36 -33.17 12.38
C THR A 36 0.90 -33.13 11.51
N TRP A 37 1.81 -32.17 11.74
CA TRP A 37 3.05 -32.00 10.98
C TRP A 37 4.30 -32.40 11.78
N ASP A 38 4.18 -33.16 12.88
CA ASP A 38 5.34 -33.65 13.62
C ASP A 38 5.98 -34.87 12.94
N CYS A 39 6.67 -34.60 11.83
CA CYS A 39 7.47 -35.55 11.06
C CYS A 39 8.92 -35.05 10.92
N ASP A 40 9.79 -35.88 10.33
CA ASP A 40 11.24 -35.62 10.26
C ASP A 40 11.61 -34.26 9.66
N ASN A 41 10.82 -33.76 8.69
CA ASN A 41 11.07 -32.47 8.02
C ASN A 41 10.36 -31.26 8.67
N ALA A 42 9.69 -31.44 9.82
CA ALA A 42 8.85 -30.40 10.42
C ALA A 42 9.63 -29.10 10.70
N THR A 43 10.85 -29.23 11.21
CA THR A 43 11.73 -28.09 11.51
C THR A 43 12.07 -27.28 10.27
N GLU A 44 12.33 -27.94 9.15
CA GLU A 44 12.70 -27.32 7.87
C GLU A 44 11.52 -26.58 7.27
N VAL A 45 10.33 -27.21 7.26
CA VAL A 45 9.09 -26.60 6.78
C VAL A 45 8.73 -25.37 7.61
N ARG A 46 8.78 -25.46 8.94
CA ARG A 46 8.57 -24.32 9.86
C ARG A 46 9.61 -23.21 9.64
N GLY A 47 10.85 -23.58 9.31
CA GLY A 47 11.91 -22.64 8.92
C GLY A 47 11.58 -21.89 7.63
N ALA A 48 11.19 -22.62 6.58
CA ALA A 48 10.82 -22.05 5.29
C ALA A 48 9.62 -21.10 5.40
N ILE A 49 8.57 -21.48 6.12
CA ILE A 49 7.39 -20.63 6.34
C ILE A 49 7.77 -19.35 7.09
N ARG A 50 8.60 -19.43 8.13
CA ARG A 50 9.12 -18.22 8.81
C ARG A 50 9.92 -17.32 7.85
N GLY A 51 10.71 -17.91 6.97
CA GLY A 51 11.43 -17.21 5.91
C GLY A 51 10.48 -16.46 4.97
N PHE A 52 9.43 -17.13 4.47
CA PHE A 52 8.42 -16.51 3.61
C PHE A 52 7.66 -15.40 4.32
N ARG A 53 7.26 -15.58 5.58
CA ARG A 53 6.63 -14.52 6.39
C ARG A 53 7.54 -13.29 6.51
N GLY A 54 8.83 -13.51 6.78
CA GLY A 54 9.80 -12.41 6.84
C GLY A 54 9.95 -11.69 5.50
N ALA A 55 9.94 -12.41 4.38
CA ALA A 55 9.99 -11.80 3.05
C ALA A 55 8.71 -11.01 2.72
N ALA A 56 7.55 -11.57 3.03
CA ALA A 56 6.25 -10.93 2.85
C ALA A 56 6.15 -9.64 3.68
N GLY A 57 6.58 -9.67 4.94
CA GLY A 57 6.62 -8.47 5.80
C GLY A 57 7.53 -7.36 5.26
N ARG A 58 8.70 -7.71 4.71
CA ARG A 58 9.58 -6.72 4.05
C ARG A 58 8.94 -6.13 2.78
N ALA A 59 8.27 -6.95 1.98
CA ALA A 59 7.57 -6.48 0.80
C ALA A 59 6.40 -5.55 1.17
N ALA A 60 5.59 -5.93 2.16
CA ALA A 60 4.51 -5.11 2.68
C ALA A 60 5.02 -3.75 3.18
N GLN A 61 6.13 -3.73 3.93
CA GLN A 61 6.74 -2.49 4.41
C GLN A 61 7.18 -1.58 3.25
N ALA A 62 7.87 -2.12 2.24
CA ALA A 62 8.27 -1.35 1.07
C ALA A 62 7.07 -0.78 0.29
N ILE A 63 5.98 -1.56 0.19
CA ILE A 63 4.73 -1.10 -0.44
C ILE A 63 4.09 0.04 0.37
N ARG A 64 4.14 0.00 1.70
CA ARG A 64 3.62 1.09 2.56
C ARG A 64 4.42 2.37 2.42
N GLU A 65 5.73 2.27 2.34
CA GLU A 65 6.62 3.40 2.09
C GLU A 65 6.31 4.05 0.75
N GLU A 66 6.14 3.26 -0.31
CA GLU A 66 5.74 3.78 -1.61
C GLU A 66 4.32 4.37 -1.60
N ALA A 67 3.37 3.75 -0.91
CA ALA A 67 2.02 4.29 -0.75
C ALA A 67 2.01 5.65 -0.03
N GLN A 68 2.93 5.85 0.92
CA GLN A 68 3.14 7.14 1.57
C GLN A 68 3.69 8.18 0.58
N THR A 69 4.67 7.82 -0.24
CA THR A 69 5.20 8.69 -1.31
C THR A 69 4.09 9.09 -2.30
N VAL A 70 3.30 8.14 -2.77
CA VAL A 70 2.17 8.39 -3.69
C VAL A 70 1.12 9.29 -3.03
N SER A 71 0.84 9.13 -1.74
CA SER A 71 -0.09 10.01 -1.01
C SER A 71 0.42 11.44 -0.89
N GLN A 72 1.73 11.63 -0.75
CA GLN A 72 2.34 12.97 -0.75
C GLN A 72 2.23 13.61 -2.14
N GLN A 73 2.49 12.84 -3.20
CA GLN A 73 2.28 13.31 -4.57
C GLN A 73 0.82 13.70 -4.83
N ALA A 74 -0.15 12.91 -4.35
CA ALA A 74 -1.57 13.21 -4.45
C ALA A 74 -1.92 14.55 -3.80
N ARG A 75 -1.41 14.81 -2.59
CA ARG A 75 -1.63 16.08 -1.87
C ARG A 75 -1.05 17.28 -2.60
N SER A 76 0.18 17.16 -3.09
CA SER A 76 0.80 18.23 -3.89
C SER A 76 -0.02 18.50 -5.15
N LYS A 77 -0.45 17.45 -5.84
CA LYS A 77 -1.25 17.56 -7.05
C LYS A 77 -2.62 18.20 -6.78
N GLN A 78 -3.26 17.85 -5.68
CA GLN A 78 -4.53 18.44 -5.25
C GLN A 78 -4.37 19.94 -4.97
N ALA A 79 -3.27 20.35 -4.33
CA ALA A 79 -2.99 21.76 -4.09
C ALA A 79 -2.82 22.54 -5.41
N ASP A 80 -2.12 21.97 -6.39
CA ASP A 80 -1.96 22.57 -7.72
C ASP A 80 -3.31 22.69 -8.45
N GLU A 81 -4.14 21.64 -8.39
CA GLU A 81 -5.48 21.61 -9.01
C GLU A 81 -6.41 22.68 -8.40
N VAL A 82 -6.40 22.82 -7.07
CA VAL A 82 -7.17 23.86 -6.36
C VAL A 82 -6.65 25.26 -6.70
N ALA A 83 -5.33 25.47 -6.75
CA ALA A 83 -4.74 26.74 -7.13
C ALA A 83 -5.12 27.14 -8.56
N ALA A 84 -5.09 26.20 -9.50
CA ALA A 84 -5.52 26.41 -10.88
C ALA A 84 -7.02 26.75 -10.97
N ALA A 85 -7.87 26.04 -10.23
CA ALA A 85 -9.31 26.31 -10.17
C ALA A 85 -9.60 27.72 -9.63
N ASN A 86 -8.91 28.13 -8.56
CA ASN A 86 -9.05 29.47 -7.99
C ASN A 86 -8.57 30.57 -8.94
N ALA A 87 -7.48 30.34 -9.67
CA ALA A 87 -6.98 31.29 -10.67
C ALA A 87 -7.97 31.44 -11.84
N ALA A 88 -8.55 30.33 -12.31
CA ALA A 88 -9.58 30.35 -13.35
C ALA A 88 -10.85 31.09 -12.89
N ALA A 89 -11.29 30.87 -11.65
CA ALA A 89 -12.45 31.57 -11.08
C ALA A 89 -12.24 33.09 -11.02
N ARG A 90 -11.05 33.55 -10.59
CA ARG A 90 -10.72 34.99 -10.57
C ARG A 90 -10.71 35.63 -11.96
N HIS A 91 -10.30 34.88 -12.98
CA HIS A 91 -10.22 35.39 -14.35
C HIS A 91 -11.58 35.41 -15.07
N HIS A 92 -12.59 34.73 -14.52
CA HIS A 92 -13.95 34.68 -15.06
C HIS A 92 -14.90 35.70 -14.42
N ASP A 93 -14.48 36.41 -13.37
CA ASP A 93 -15.27 37.44 -12.70
C ASP A 93 -15.29 38.74 -13.53
N PRO A 94 -16.45 39.18 -14.06
CA PRO A 94 -16.55 40.33 -14.96
C PRO A 94 -16.36 41.70 -14.29
N GLU A 95 -16.29 41.77 -12.95
CA GLU A 95 -16.08 43.04 -12.22
C GLU A 95 -14.62 43.56 -12.24
N TYR A 96 -13.69 42.84 -12.87
CA TYR A 96 -12.29 43.24 -13.05
C TYR A 96 -11.97 43.64 -14.51
N ARG A 97 -12.79 44.53 -15.11
CA ARG A 97 -12.49 45.20 -16.38
C ARG A 97 -12.52 46.71 -16.26
#